data_AF-A0A934GI96-F1
#
_entry.id   AF-A0A934GI96-F1
#
_cell.length_a   1.000
_cell.length_b   1.000
_cell.length_c   1.000
_cell.angle_alpha   90.00
_cell.angle_beta   90.00
_cell.angle_gamma   90.00
#
_symmetry.space_group_name_H-M   'P 1'
#
loop_
_entity.id
_entity.type
_entity.pdbx_description
1 polymer ?
#
loop_
_entity_poly.entity_id
_entity_poly.type
_entity_poly.pdbx_seq_one_letter_code
_entity_poly.pdbx_strand_id
1 'polypeptide(L)'
;MEERNFERIRRIRIPDEEVPAWMETLREGGFNDDEIDTIMAYCDAAYFELKRSGLAEQEVEKIKESFLKGYGKALSEGEIEYIRKAIEQQLDERAP
;
A
#
# COMPACT_ATOMS: atom_id res chain seq x y z
N MET A 1 -35.99 -2.44 -7.92
CA MET A 1 -34.94 -2.98 -7.03
C MET A 1 -33.81 -1.99 -7.15
N GLU A 2 -33.50 -1.26 -6.08
CA GLU A 2 -32.58 -0.12 -6.11
C GLU A 2 -31.18 -0.53 -6.58
N GLU A 3 -30.74 0.02 -7.70
CA GLU A 3 -29.33 0.05 -8.09
C GLU A 3 -28.59 0.85 -7.02
N ARG A 4 -27.79 0.18 -6.18
CA ARG A 4 -26.91 0.86 -5.22
C ARG A 4 -25.88 1.63 -6.03
N ASN A 5 -26.12 2.92 -6.17
CA ASN A 5 -25.25 3.81 -6.89
C ASN A 5 -23.96 4.02 -6.08
N PHE A 6 -22.95 3.17 -6.29
CA PHE A 6 -21.59 3.36 -5.78
C PHE A 6 -20.84 4.47 -6.56
N GLU A 7 -21.52 5.21 -7.43
CA GLU A 7 -20.93 6.36 -8.09
C GLU A 7 -20.62 7.46 -7.07
N ARG A 8 -19.31 7.62 -6.84
CA ARG A 8 -18.66 8.69 -6.07
C ARG A 8 -18.72 8.50 -4.55
N ILE A 9 -18.00 7.51 -4.04
CA ILE A 9 -17.12 7.83 -2.90
C ILE A 9 -16.17 8.90 -3.46
N ARG A 10 -16.49 10.18 -3.23
CA ARG A 10 -15.52 11.26 -3.42
C ARG A 10 -14.35 10.84 -2.54
N ARG A 11 -13.17 10.57 -3.13
CA ARG A 11 -11.95 10.25 -2.38
C ARG A 11 -11.87 11.21 -1.19
N ILE A 12 -12.16 10.71 -0.01
CA ILE A 12 -12.15 11.49 1.22
C ILE A 12 -10.69 11.56 1.57
N ARG A 13 -10.14 12.76 1.64
CA ARG A 13 -8.83 12.92 2.26
C ARG A 13 -9.03 12.79 3.76
N ILE A 14 -8.55 11.69 4.32
CA ILE A 14 -8.54 11.45 5.76
C ILE A 14 -7.33 12.22 6.29
N PRO A 15 -7.48 13.15 7.24
CA PRO A 15 -6.34 13.80 7.87
C PRO A 15 -5.43 12.74 8.52
N ASP A 16 -4.11 12.91 8.40
CA ASP A 16 -3.14 11.92 8.90
C ASP A 16 -3.33 11.63 10.41
N GLU A 17 -3.75 12.66 11.17
CA GLU A 17 -4.06 12.57 12.59
C GLU A 17 -5.34 11.74 12.90
N GLU A 18 -6.24 11.58 11.95
CA GLU A 18 -7.49 10.82 12.10
C GLU A 18 -7.35 9.36 11.66
N VAL A 19 -6.35 9.04 10.84
CA VAL A 19 -6.09 7.67 10.35
C VAL A 19 -6.11 6.63 11.49
N PRO A 20 -5.44 6.83 12.65
CA PRO A 20 -5.48 5.86 13.74
C PRO A 20 -6.89 5.60 14.29
N ALA A 21 -7.70 6.66 14.45
CA ALA A 21 -9.07 6.55 14.97
C ALA A 21 -9.99 5.80 13.99
N TRP A 22 -9.79 6.00 12.69
CA TRP A 22 -10.49 5.25 11.65
C TRP A 22 -10.13 3.76 11.68
N MET A 23 -8.84 3.43 11.80
CA MET A 23 -8.37 2.04 11.92
C MET A 23 -8.98 1.37 13.15
N GLU A 24 -9.00 2.04 14.30
CA GLU A 24 -9.62 1.52 15.53
C GLU A 24 -11.13 1.29 15.34
N THR A 25 -11.85 2.26 14.79
CA THR A 25 -13.29 2.16 14.53
C THR A 25 -13.62 0.96 13.62
N LEU A 26 -12.82 0.74 12.58
CA LEU A 26 -13.02 -0.39 11.67
C LEU A 26 -12.68 -1.74 12.36
N ARG A 27 -11.65 -1.79 13.20
CA ARG A 27 -11.36 -3.00 14.00
C ARG A 27 -12.48 -3.33 14.98
N GLU A 28 -13.03 -2.31 15.66
CA GLU A 28 -14.20 -2.47 16.53
C GLU A 28 -15.44 -2.96 15.74
N GLY A 29 -15.55 -2.58 14.47
CA GLY A 29 -16.54 -3.07 13.53
C GLY A 29 -16.34 -4.53 13.07
N GLY A 30 -15.22 -5.16 13.45
CA GLY A 30 -14.92 -6.56 13.13
C GLY A 30 -14.18 -6.78 11.82
N PHE A 31 -13.69 -5.74 11.17
CA PHE A 31 -12.86 -5.86 9.97
C PHE A 31 -11.43 -6.28 10.36
N ASN A 32 -10.83 -7.16 9.56
CA ASN A 32 -9.41 -7.51 9.72
C ASN A 32 -8.49 -6.48 9.04
N ASP A 33 -7.19 -6.54 9.31
CA ASP A 33 -6.25 -5.53 8.81
C ASP A 33 -6.21 -5.45 7.26
N ASP A 34 -6.38 -6.56 6.53
CA ASP A 34 -6.41 -6.56 5.05
C ASP A 34 -7.67 -5.87 4.50
N GLU A 35 -8.82 -6.11 5.14
CA GLU A 35 -10.10 -5.45 4.80
C GLU A 35 -10.04 -3.96 5.10
N ILE A 36 -9.43 -3.59 6.23
CA ILE A 36 -9.24 -2.19 6.63
C ILE A 36 -8.33 -1.48 5.65
N ASP A 37 -7.19 -2.06 5.31
CA ASP A 37 -6.26 -1.52 4.32
C ASP A 37 -6.98 -1.28 2.98
N THR A 38 -7.84 -2.22 2.56
CA THR A 38 -8.64 -2.10 1.33
C THR A 38 -9.63 -0.94 1.41
N ILE A 39 -10.36 -0.80 2.51
CA ILE A 39 -11.33 0.28 2.73
C ILE A 39 -10.62 1.64 2.73
N MET A 40 -9.52 1.75 3.47
CA MET A 40 -8.74 2.99 3.61
C MET A 40 -8.11 3.39 2.28
N ALA A 41 -7.55 2.44 1.52
CA ALA A 41 -7.01 2.67 0.18
C ALA A 41 -8.07 3.13 -0.82
N TYR A 42 -9.29 2.61 -0.73
CA TYR A 42 -10.40 3.04 -1.59
C TYR A 42 -10.87 4.46 -1.24
N CYS A 43 -10.85 4.83 0.04
CA CYS A 43 -11.32 6.12 0.51
C CYS A 43 -10.32 7.23 0.29
N ASP A 44 -9.02 7.00 0.51
CA ASP A 44 -7.99 8.03 0.46
C ASP A 44 -6.80 7.64 -0.44
N ALA A 45 -6.60 8.43 -1.50
CA ALA A 45 -5.47 8.25 -2.41
C ALA A 45 -4.11 8.51 -1.71
N ALA A 46 -4.04 9.42 -0.73
CA ALA A 46 -2.82 9.66 0.02
C ALA A 46 -2.45 8.45 0.89
N TYR A 47 -3.45 7.83 1.53
CA TYR A 47 -3.26 6.59 2.28
C TYR A 47 -2.80 5.45 1.37
N PHE A 48 -3.43 5.31 0.19
CA PHE A 48 -3.02 4.34 -0.82
C PHE A 48 -1.55 4.54 -1.23
N GLU A 49 -1.14 5.77 -1.56
CA GLU A 49 0.25 6.06 -1.94
C GLU A 49 1.26 5.80 -0.80
N LEU A 50 0.91 6.17 0.43
CA LEU A 50 1.75 5.88 1.62
C LEU A 50 1.94 4.39 1.82
N LYS A 51 0.85 3.61 1.74
CA LYS A 51 0.90 2.15 1.86
C LYS A 51 1.68 1.53 0.71
N ARG A 52 1.45 2.00 -0.53
CA ARG A 52 2.16 1.56 -1.74
C ARG A 52 3.67 1.77 -1.60
N SER A 53 4.10 2.95 -1.16
CA SER A 53 5.50 3.25 -0.91
C SER A 53 6.10 2.33 0.16
N GLY A 54 5.38 2.10 1.26
CA GLY A 54 5.81 1.18 2.32
C GLY A 54 5.94 -0.27 1.85
N LEU A 55 5.00 -0.76 1.03
CA LEU A 55 5.05 -2.09 0.42
C LEU A 55 6.22 -2.22 -0.55
N ALA A 56 6.46 -1.21 -1.39
CA ALA A 56 7.59 -1.18 -2.30
C ALA A 56 8.92 -1.24 -1.55
N GLU A 57 9.07 -0.48 -0.47
CA GLU A 57 10.28 -0.51 0.37
C GLU A 57 10.50 -1.87 1.04
N GLN A 58 9.45 -2.50 1.56
CA GLN A 58 9.55 -3.82 2.17
C GLN A 58 10.01 -4.88 1.17
N GLU A 59 9.45 -4.88 -0.05
CA GLU A 59 9.85 -5.81 -1.11
C GLU A 59 11.29 -5.54 -1.60
N VAL A 60 11.68 -4.27 -1.73
CA VAL A 60 13.07 -3.89 -2.02
C VAL A 60 14.02 -4.44 -0.97
N GLU A 61 13.68 -4.34 0.31
CA GLU A 61 14.54 -4.83 1.40
C GLU A 61 14.68 -6.36 1.39
N LYS A 62 13.58 -7.10 1.16
CA LYS A 62 13.62 -8.55 0.98
C LYS A 62 14.54 -8.97 -0.17
N ILE A 63 14.52 -8.22 -1.28
CA ILE A 63 15.39 -8.48 -2.43
C ILE A 63 16.84 -8.19 -2.09
N LYS A 64 17.15 -7.07 -1.42
CA LYS A 64 18.51 -6.76 -0.96
C LYS A 64 19.07 -7.86 -0.07
N GLU A 65 18.29 -8.30 0.93
CA GLU A 65 18.70 -9.39 1.82
C GLU A 65 18.96 -10.69 1.05
N SER A 66 18.07 -11.04 0.12
CA SER A 66 18.19 -12.25 -0.70
C SER A 66 19.43 -12.20 -1.59
N PHE A 67 19.73 -11.03 -2.17
CA PHE A 67 20.93 -10.83 -3.00
C PHE A 67 22.21 -10.96 -2.19
N LEU A 68 22.25 -10.35 -1.01
CA LEU A 68 23.39 -10.43 -0.11
C LEU A 68 23.61 -11.87 0.40
N LYS A 69 22.54 -12.57 0.79
CA LYS A 69 22.60 -13.96 1.27
C LYS A 69 22.99 -14.95 0.16
N GLY A 70 22.44 -14.77 -1.05
CA GLY A 70 22.63 -15.72 -2.15
C GLY A 70 23.93 -15.52 -2.95
N TYR A 71 24.31 -14.26 -3.19
CA TYR A 71 25.43 -13.92 -4.06
C TYR A 71 26.61 -13.26 -3.33
N GLY A 72 26.47 -12.98 -2.02
CA GLY A 72 27.51 -12.32 -1.22
C GLY A 72 27.78 -10.88 -1.65
N LYS A 73 26.87 -10.27 -2.44
CA LYS A 73 27.04 -8.95 -3.04
C LYS A 73 25.86 -8.05 -2.67
N ALA A 74 26.17 -6.83 -2.26
CA ALA A 74 25.17 -5.77 -2.12
C ALA A 74 24.79 -5.18 -3.48
N LEU A 75 23.53 -4.81 -3.62
CA LEU A 75 23.04 -4.06 -4.78
C LEU A 75 23.56 -2.62 -4.73
N SER A 76 23.91 -2.09 -5.90
CA SER A 76 24.21 -0.67 -6.07
C SER A 76 22.93 0.17 -6.00
N GLU A 77 23.08 1.49 -5.78
CA GLU A 77 21.96 2.43 -5.75
C GLU A 77 21.13 2.40 -7.04
N GLY A 78 21.78 2.27 -8.20
CA GLY A 78 21.10 2.18 -9.49
C GLY A 78 20.28 0.89 -9.65
N GLU A 79 20.79 -0.24 -9.15
CA GLU A 79 20.05 -1.51 -9.14
C GLU A 79 18.85 -1.45 -8.18
N ILE A 80 19.03 -0.85 -7.00
CA ILE A 80 17.96 -0.65 -6.02
C ILE A 80 16.85 0.22 -6.61
N GLU A 81 17.20 1.31 -7.29
CA GLU A 81 16.24 2.22 -7.92
C GLU A 81 15.48 1.53 -9.06
N TYR A 82 16.15 0.71 -9.86
CA TYR A 82 15.50 -0.08 -10.91
C TYR A 82 14.49 -1.08 -10.32
N ILE A 83 14.88 -1.80 -9.27
CA ILE A 83 14.01 -2.76 -8.58
C ILE A 83 12.80 -2.07 -7.96
N ARG A 84 13.01 -0.93 -7.28
CA ARG A 84 11.94 -0.12 -6.70
C ARG A 84 10.89 0.24 -7.75
N LYS A 85 11.31 0.81 -8.89
CA LYS A 85 10.42 1.17 -9.99
C LYS A 85 9.66 -0.03 -10.56
N ALA A 86 10.32 -1.17 -10.71
CA ALA A 86 9.68 -2.39 -11.19
C ALA A 86 8.59 -2.90 -10.22
N ILE A 87 8.84 -2.83 -8.91
CA ILE A 87 7.86 -3.19 -7.88
C ILE A 87 6.69 -2.22 -7.88
N GLU A 88 6.97 -0.92 -7.89
CA GLU A 88 5.95 0.13 -7.96
C GLU A 88 5.03 -0.06 -9.17
N GLN A 89 5.59 -0.34 -10.35
CA GLN A 89 4.81 -0.62 -11.55
C GLN A 89 3.92 -1.86 -11.42
N GLN A 90 4.41 -2.94 -10.78
CA GLN A 90 3.61 -4.13 -10.52
C GLN A 90 2.48 -3.90 -9.51
N LEU A 91 2.68 -3.00 -8.54
CA LEU A 91 1.65 -2.61 -7.60
C LEU A 91 0.57 -1.78 -8.29
N ASP A 92 0.95 -0.90 -9.22
CA ASP A 92 0.01 -0.10 -10.02
C ASP A 92 -0.87 -0.97 -10.93
N GLU A 93 -0.32 -2.02 -11.53
CA GLU A 93 -1.08 -2.98 -12.36
C GLU A 93 -2.08 -3.84 -11.56
N ARG A 94 -1.95 -3.87 -10.23
CA ARG A 94 -2.81 -4.64 -9.32
C ARG A 94 -3.81 -3.77 -8.56
N ALA A 95 -3.73 -2.45 -8.69
CA ALA A 95 -4.68 -1.53 -8.08
C ALA A 95 -6.07 -1.67 -8.74
N PRO A 96 -7.16 -1.67 -7.95
CA PRO A 96 -8.53 -1.83 -8.44
C PRO A 96 -9.05 -0.65 -9.28
#